data_AF-A0A6A3L3U8-F1
#
_entry.id   AF-A0A6A3L3U8-F1
#
_cell.length_a   1.000
_cell.length_b   1.000
_cell.length_c   1.000
_cell.angle_alpha   90.00
_cell.angle_beta   90.00
_cell.angle_gamma   90.00
#
_symmetry.space_group_name_H-M   'P 1'
#
loop_
_entity.id
_entity.type
_entity.pdbx_description
1 polymer ?
#
loop_
_entity_poly.entity_id
_entity_poly.type
_entity_poly.pdbx_seq_one_letter_code
_entity_poly.pdbx_strand_id
1 'polypeptide(L)'
;MSSHASPQPEERRRVVDVYSSGGDWRAVASHNGFARTTAERLVRTGRVEDLPRGGARDTKVTPEIKANLELWLDECCTYTLSILRTMVMSEFYVLLSEATISRHLVGMFFTVKQVNV
;
A
#
# COMPACT_ATOMS: atom_id res chain seq x y z
N MET A 1 18.97 -22.76 -6.93
CA MET A 1 17.62 -22.21 -7.17
C MET A 1 17.82 -20.82 -7.77
N SER A 2 17.65 -20.68 -9.10
CA SER A 2 17.84 -19.38 -9.76
C SER A 2 16.71 -18.43 -9.36
N SER A 3 17.08 -17.30 -8.79
CA SER A 3 16.19 -16.16 -8.60
C SER A 3 15.93 -15.57 -9.98
N HIS A 4 14.81 -15.93 -10.61
CA HIS A 4 14.39 -15.27 -11.85
C HIS A 4 13.85 -13.88 -11.49
N ALA A 5 14.46 -12.85 -12.06
CA ALA A 5 13.95 -11.48 -11.97
C ALA A 5 12.48 -11.44 -12.44
N SER A 6 11.70 -10.54 -11.87
CA SER A 6 10.30 -10.38 -12.28
C SER A 6 10.27 -10.01 -13.77
N PRO A 7 9.44 -10.66 -14.60
CA PRO A 7 9.44 -10.41 -16.03
C PRO A 7 9.11 -8.96 -16.33
N GLN A 8 9.88 -8.34 -17.22
CA GLN A 8 9.70 -6.95 -17.59
C GLN A 8 8.38 -6.73 -18.33
N PRO A 9 7.81 -5.52 -18.30
CA PRO A 9 6.55 -5.22 -18.99
C PRO A 9 6.57 -5.58 -20.48
N GLU A 10 7.69 -5.38 -21.16
CA GLU A 10 7.85 -5.72 -22.59
C GLU A 10 7.77 -7.23 -22.85
N GLU A 11 8.41 -8.03 -21.98
CA GLU A 11 8.39 -9.50 -22.07
C GLU A 11 6.98 -10.04 -21.86
N ARG A 12 6.23 -9.42 -20.93
CA ARG A 12 4.82 -9.75 -20.69
C ARG A 12 3.95 -9.38 -21.88
N ARG A 13 4.18 -8.19 -22.44
CA ARG A 13 3.41 -7.71 -23.60
C ARG A 13 3.56 -8.65 -24.78
N ARG A 14 4.80 -9.07 -25.08
CA ARG A 14 5.08 -10.02 -26.16
C ARG A 14 4.33 -11.35 -26.00
N VAL A 15 4.26 -11.89 -24.79
CA VAL A 15 3.51 -13.14 -24.50
C VAL A 15 2.01 -12.94 -24.73
N VAL A 16 1.45 -11.80 -24.29
CA VAL A 16 0.03 -11.49 -24.46
C VAL A 16 -0.31 -11.27 -25.93
N ASP A 17 0.49 -10.52 -26.68
CA ASP A 17 0.23 -10.24 -28.10
C ASP A 17 0.23 -11.53 -28.95
N VAL A 18 1.17 -12.45 -28.70
CA VAL A 18 1.22 -13.76 -29.38
C VAL A 18 0.03 -14.64 -29.01
N TYR A 19 -0.42 -14.59 -27.75
CA TYR A 19 -1.64 -15.28 -27.34
C TYR A 19 -2.87 -14.74 -28.08
N SER A 20 -3.00 -13.41 -28.17
CA SER A 20 -4.09 -12.75 -28.89
C SER A 20 -4.10 -13.04 -30.39
N SER A 21 -2.93 -13.26 -31.01
CA SER A 21 -2.83 -13.67 -32.41
C SER A 21 -3.00 -15.18 -32.63
N GLY A 22 -3.31 -15.96 -31.59
CA GLY A 22 -3.46 -17.42 -31.67
C GLY A 22 -2.15 -18.19 -31.84
N GLY A 23 -1.01 -17.57 -31.59
CA GLY A 23 0.32 -18.18 -31.72
C GLY A 23 0.75 -18.97 -30.48
N ASP A 24 1.93 -19.62 -30.58
CA ASP A 24 2.49 -20.39 -29.46
C ASP A 24 3.16 -19.48 -28.42
N TRP A 25 2.32 -18.88 -27.60
CA TRP A 25 2.73 -18.03 -26.47
C TRP A 25 3.50 -18.79 -25.38
N ARG A 26 3.38 -20.12 -25.29
CA ARG A 26 4.09 -20.93 -24.28
C ARG A 26 5.57 -21.01 -24.60
N ALA A 27 5.93 -21.20 -25.88
CA ALA A 27 7.31 -21.15 -26.32
C ALA A 27 7.95 -19.77 -26.06
N VAL A 28 7.22 -18.69 -26.35
CA VAL A 28 7.67 -17.31 -26.09
C VAL A 28 7.87 -17.07 -24.59
N ALA A 29 6.94 -17.54 -23.74
CA ALA A 29 7.05 -17.42 -22.30
C ALA A 29 8.25 -18.20 -21.73
N SER A 30 8.52 -19.41 -22.23
CA SER A 30 9.70 -20.19 -21.85
C SER A 30 11.00 -19.51 -22.25
N HIS A 31 11.07 -18.91 -23.45
CA HIS A 31 12.23 -18.15 -23.89
C HIS A 31 12.49 -16.91 -23.01
N ASN A 32 11.43 -16.24 -22.59
CA ASN A 32 11.49 -15.10 -21.67
C ASN A 32 11.66 -15.52 -20.19
N GLY A 33 11.89 -16.81 -19.90
CA GLY A 33 12.14 -17.28 -18.53
C GLY A 33 10.94 -17.27 -17.58
N PHE A 34 9.70 -17.22 -18.09
CA PHE A 34 8.51 -17.27 -17.25
C PHE A 34 8.32 -18.67 -16.65
N ALA A 35 8.00 -18.71 -15.36
CA ALA A 35 7.36 -19.90 -14.80
C ALA A 35 6.02 -20.13 -15.50
N ARG A 36 5.71 -21.40 -15.82
CA ARG A 36 4.47 -21.79 -16.53
C ARG A 36 3.21 -21.17 -15.91
N THR A 37 3.09 -21.25 -14.59
CA THR A 37 1.93 -20.72 -13.84
C THR A 37 1.82 -19.20 -13.94
N THR A 38 2.94 -18.48 -13.99
CA THR A 38 2.97 -17.02 -14.20
C THR A 38 2.53 -16.67 -15.62
N ALA A 39 3.02 -17.40 -16.62
CA ALA A 39 2.63 -17.19 -18.01
C ALA A 39 1.14 -17.48 -18.25
N GLU A 40 0.62 -18.58 -17.68
CA GLU A 40 -0.82 -18.90 -17.72
C GLU A 40 -1.68 -17.83 -17.05
N ARG A 41 -1.25 -17.33 -15.89
CA ARG A 41 -1.95 -16.23 -15.22
C ARG A 41 -1.93 -14.98 -16.08
N LEU A 42 -0.79 -14.65 -16.69
CA LEU A 42 -0.61 -13.49 -17.54
C LEU A 42 -1.56 -13.50 -18.74
N VAL A 43 -1.61 -14.59 -19.53
CA VAL A 43 -2.50 -14.66 -20.69
C VAL A 43 -3.98 -14.69 -20.29
N ARG A 44 -4.31 -15.30 -19.15
CA ARG A 44 -5.68 -15.31 -18.61
C ARG A 44 -6.16 -13.94 -18.15
N THR A 45 -5.28 -13.14 -17.52
CA THR A 45 -5.66 -11.83 -16.99
C THR A 45 -5.38 -10.68 -17.95
N GLY A 46 -4.52 -10.87 -18.95
CA GLY A 46 -4.06 -9.84 -19.88
C GLY A 46 -3.23 -8.72 -19.21
N ARG A 47 -2.83 -8.89 -17.94
CA ARG A 47 -2.22 -7.82 -17.13
C ARG A 47 -0.72 -7.71 -17.39
N VAL A 48 -0.33 -6.74 -18.19
CA VAL A 48 1.07 -6.48 -18.57
C VAL A 48 1.78 -5.68 -17.48
N GLU A 49 1.07 -4.72 -16.88
CA GLU A 49 1.60 -3.79 -15.90
C GLU A 49 1.80 -4.45 -14.52
N ASP A 50 2.84 -4.01 -13.81
CA ASP A 50 3.01 -4.35 -12.41
C ASP A 50 2.03 -3.56 -11.55
N LEU A 51 1.17 -4.28 -10.85
CA LEU A 51 0.31 -3.67 -9.84
C LEU A 51 1.10 -3.46 -8.55
N PRO A 52 0.85 -2.35 -7.84
CA PRO A 52 1.42 -2.17 -6.51
C PRO A 52 1.00 -3.34 -5.61
N ARG A 53 1.96 -3.83 -4.84
CA ARG A 53 1.72 -4.95 -3.92
C ARG A 53 0.96 -4.45 -2.70
N GLY A 54 -0.18 -5.07 -2.43
CA GLY A 54 -1.04 -4.71 -1.30
C GLY A 54 -1.97 -3.54 -1.63
N GLY A 55 -2.61 -2.99 -0.60
CA GLY A 55 -3.54 -1.88 -0.73
C GLY A 55 -3.71 -1.16 0.60
N ALA A 56 -4.34 0.02 0.55
CA ALA A 56 -4.73 0.72 1.75
C ALA A 56 -5.70 -0.14 2.56
N ARG A 57 -5.50 -0.19 3.88
CA ARG A 57 -6.47 -0.78 4.80
C ARG A 57 -7.38 0.33 5.30
N ASP A 58 -8.65 0.02 5.52
CA ASP A 58 -9.54 0.93 6.22
C ASP A 58 -9.00 1.20 7.63
N THR A 59 -8.60 2.44 7.89
CA THR A 59 -8.11 2.88 9.18
C THR A 59 -9.21 3.60 9.93
N LYS A 60 -9.39 3.27 11.22
CA LYS A 60 -10.34 3.97 12.10
C LYS A 60 -10.07 5.48 12.22
N VAL A 61 -8.82 5.90 12.02
CA VAL A 61 -8.41 7.30 12.11
C VAL A 61 -8.54 7.94 10.73
N THR A 62 -9.66 8.63 10.54
CA THR A 62 -9.95 9.40 9.32
C THR A 62 -9.11 10.69 9.28
N PRO A 63 -8.97 11.34 8.11
CA PRO A 63 -8.33 12.66 8.01
C PRO A 63 -8.99 13.71 8.92
N GLU A 64 -10.32 13.64 9.08
CA GLU A 64 -11.09 14.54 9.95
C GLU A 64 -10.74 14.37 11.43
N ILE A 65 -10.57 13.12 11.90
CA ILE A 65 -10.10 12.85 13.27
C ILE A 65 -8.70 13.43 13.47
N LYS A 66 -7.81 13.34 12.47
CA LYS A 66 -6.46 13.93 12.56
C LYS A 66 -6.51 15.45 12.68
N ALA A 67 -7.31 16.11 11.85
CA ALA A 67 -7.44 17.56 11.88
C ALA A 67 -7.96 18.06 13.25
N ASN A 68 -8.89 17.34 13.87
CA ASN A 68 -9.38 17.70 15.20
C ASN A 68 -8.36 17.41 16.31
N LEU A 69 -7.60 16.30 16.21
CA LEU A 69 -6.50 16.05 17.13
C LEU A 69 -5.43 17.15 17.09
N GLU A 70 -5.16 17.71 15.91
CA GLU A 70 -4.26 18.86 15.73
C GLU A 70 -4.86 20.12 16.36
N LEU A 71 -6.11 20.46 16.01
CA LEU A 71 -6.79 21.63 16.56
C LEU A 71 -6.84 21.62 18.10
N TRP A 72 -7.22 20.49 18.71
CA TRP A 72 -7.30 20.40 20.18
C TRP A 72 -5.94 20.55 20.86
N LEU A 73 -4.86 20.08 20.22
CA LEU A 73 -3.51 20.22 20.77
C LEU A 73 -2.93 21.62 20.54
N ASP A 74 -3.30 22.28 19.45
CA ASP A 74 -2.98 23.69 19.21
C ASP A 74 -3.68 24.59 20.24
N GLU A 75 -4.92 24.27 20.60
CA GLU A 75 -5.66 24.96 21.66
C GLU A 75 -5.10 24.64 23.06
N CYS A 76 -4.77 23.38 23.33
CA CYS A 76 -4.21 22.95 24.62
C CYS A 76 -3.28 21.74 24.50
N CYS A 77 -1.97 22.01 24.43
CA CYS A 77 -0.95 20.98 24.31
C CYS A 77 -0.72 20.14 25.59
N THR A 78 -1.45 20.42 26.68
CA THR A 78 -1.36 19.65 27.94
C THR A 78 -2.35 18.48 28.01
N TYR A 79 -3.19 18.32 26.98
CA TYR A 79 -4.08 17.16 26.90
C TYR A 79 -3.30 15.86 26.83
N THR A 80 -3.64 14.94 27.74
CA THR A 80 -3.08 13.60 27.75
C THR A 80 -3.74 12.74 26.67
N LEU A 81 -3.08 11.65 26.27
CA LEU A 81 -3.64 10.70 25.30
C LEU A 81 -5.00 10.13 25.74
N SER A 82 -5.22 9.99 27.06
CA SER A 82 -6.48 9.51 27.63
C SER A 82 -7.61 10.53 27.47
N ILE A 83 -7.30 11.83 27.61
CA ILE A 83 -8.24 12.92 27.36
C ILE A 83 -8.59 12.95 25.86
N LEU A 84 -7.58 12.95 24.98
CA LEU A 84 -7.79 12.94 23.53
C LEU A 84 -8.63 11.73 23.09
N ARG A 85 -8.40 10.55 23.68
CA ARG A 85 -9.22 9.35 23.45
C ARG A 85 -10.69 9.59 23.79
N THR A 86 -10.95 10.24 24.92
CA THR A 86 -12.31 10.56 25.37
C THR A 86 -12.98 11.57 24.43
N MET A 87 -12.23 12.58 23.99
CA MET A 87 -12.72 13.57 23.01
C MET A 87 -13.06 12.93 21.66
N VAL A 88 -12.20 12.06 21.12
CA VAL A 88 -12.48 11.33 19.88
C VAL A 88 -13.72 10.43 20.02
N MET A 89 -13.87 9.75 21.15
CA MET A 89 -15.06 8.94 21.40
C MET A 89 -16.34 9.78 21.47
N SER A 90 -16.26 10.98 22.06
CA SER A 90 -17.41 11.88 22.18
C SER A 90 -17.83 12.49 20.85
N GLU A 91 -16.86 12.93 20.04
CA GLU A 91 -17.12 13.66 18.80
C GLU A 91 -17.43 12.73 17.62
N PHE A 92 -16.67 11.64 17.49
CA PHE A 92 -16.73 10.75 16.32
C PHE A 92 -17.37 9.39 16.61
N TYR A 93 -17.68 9.08 17.87
CA TYR A 93 -18.14 7.75 18.30
C TYR A 93 -17.15 6.62 17.93
N VAL A 94 -15.87 6.95 17.80
CA VAL A 94 -14.79 6.00 17.46
C VAL A 94 -13.91 5.74 18.67
N LEU A 95 -13.89 4.48 19.12
CA LEU A 95 -12.95 4.07 20.16
C LEU A 95 -11.55 3.82 19.58
N LEU A 96 -10.61 4.69 19.93
CA LEU A 96 -9.18 4.54 19.64
C LEU A 96 -8.41 4.08 20.88
N SER A 97 -7.30 3.37 20.66
CA SER A 97 -6.32 3.15 21.73
C SER A 97 -5.38 4.35 21.85
N GLU A 98 -4.86 4.61 23.06
CA GLU A 98 -3.88 5.67 23.29
C GLU A 98 -2.63 5.49 22.42
N ALA A 99 -2.19 4.24 22.18
CA ALA A 99 -1.10 3.92 21.27
C ALA A 99 -1.39 4.30 19.80
N THR A 100 -2.66 4.22 19.37
CA THR A 100 -3.06 4.65 18.03
C THR A 100 -2.98 6.17 17.90
N ILE A 101 -3.51 6.88 18.90
CA ILE A 101 -3.44 8.35 18.97
C ILE A 101 -1.97 8.78 18.97
N SER A 102 -1.15 8.23 19.87
CA SER A 102 0.29 8.51 19.95
C SER A 102 1.00 8.31 18.61
N ARG A 103 0.77 7.19 17.92
CA ARG A 103 1.37 6.92 16.60
C ARG A 103 1.01 8.01 15.58
N HIS A 104 -0.24 8.46 15.57
CA HIS A 104 -0.68 9.49 14.64
C HIS A 104 -0.08 10.85 14.99
N LEU A 105 -0.06 11.24 16.27
CA LEU A 105 0.58 12.48 16.72
C LEU A 105 2.07 12.50 16.36
N VAL A 106 2.78 11.40 16.57
CA VAL A 106 4.19 11.28 16.17
C VAL A 106 4.35 11.49 14.66
N GLY A 107 3.53 10.82 13.86
CA GLY A 107 3.57 10.95 12.40
C GLY A 107 3.13 12.32 11.86
N MET A 108 2.37 13.09 12.63
CA MET A 108 1.92 14.44 12.27
C MET A 108 2.97 15.50 12.63
N PHE A 109 3.50 15.45 13.86
CA PHE A 109 4.29 16.54 14.43
C PHE A 109 5.80 16.30 14.40
N PHE A 110 6.24 15.05 14.19
CA PHE A 110 7.66 14.70 14.19
C PHE A 110 8.07 14.07 12.87
N THR A 111 9.02 14.71 12.19
CA THR A 111 9.69 14.12 11.03
C THR A 111 11.05 13.57 11.45
N VAL A 112 11.35 12.33 11.07
CA VAL A 112 12.70 11.77 11.25
C VAL A 112 13.67 12.52 10.35
N LYS A 113 14.75 13.05 10.93
CA LYS A 113 15.82 13.69 10.16
C LYS A 113 16.54 12.62 9.31
N GLN A 114 16.54 12.81 8.00
CA GLN A 114 17.35 11.99 7.10
C GLN A 114 18.83 12.34 7.29
N VAL A 115 19.64 11.36 7.67
CA VAL A 115 21.11 11.51 7.75
C VAL A 115 21.68 10.89 6.49
N ASN A 116 22.31 11.71 5.64
CA ASN A 116 23.05 11.20 4.48
C ASN A 116 24.29 10.47 5.00
N VAL A 117 24.39 9.18 4.70
CA VAL A 117 25.58 8.34 4.94
C VAL A 117 26.37 8.22 3.66
#